data_AF-A0A7J7MA67-F1
#
_entry.id   AF-A0A7J7MA67-F1
#
_cell.length_a   1.000
_cell.length_b   1.000
_cell.length_c   1.000
_cell.angle_alpha   90.00
_cell.angle_beta   90.00
_cell.angle_gamma   90.00
#
_symmetry.space_group_name_H-M   'P 1'
#
loop_
_entity.id
_entity.type
_entity.pdbx_description
1 polymer ?
#
loop_
_entity_poly.entity_id
_entity_poly.type
_entity_poly.pdbx_seq_one_letter_code
_entity_poly.pdbx_strand_id
1 'polypeptide(L)'
;PVVGGERLKKYLFYKLFTELQEGPFCIVYMHSTVQKEDNSPGLTILRWIYEELPSYYKDRLRVVYFVHPGLRSRVLMATLGRLFLSGGIYWKIKYVSRLQYLWEDIKKGEVEIPELVQEHDDVLEHRPLTDYGIEPDPLHLTEIPSMGYSFGRYEGRWVSREYSS
;
A
#
# COMPACT_ATOMS: atom_id res chain seq x y z
N PRO A 1 8.01 -3.95 23.51
CA PRO A 1 8.67 -5.22 23.13
C PRO A 1 8.55 -5.50 21.62
N VAL A 2 9.67 -5.72 20.94
CA VAL A 2 9.70 -6.05 19.50
C VAL A 2 9.10 -7.44 19.27
N VAL A 3 8.13 -7.55 18.37
CA VAL A 3 7.54 -8.85 17.98
C VAL A 3 8.40 -9.47 16.89
N GLY A 4 9.11 -10.55 17.20
CA GLY A 4 9.91 -11.28 16.22
C GLY A 4 9.05 -12.02 15.18
N GLY A 5 9.64 -12.31 14.01
CA GLY A 5 8.98 -13.00 12.90
C GLY A 5 8.36 -14.36 13.27
N GLU A 6 9.05 -15.15 14.10
CA GLU A 6 8.54 -16.41 14.65
C GLU A 6 7.20 -16.25 15.39
N ARG A 7 7.10 -15.20 16.21
CA ARG A 7 5.89 -14.94 16.98
C ARG A 7 4.75 -14.49 16.07
N LEU A 8 5.03 -13.66 15.07
CA LEU A 8 4.07 -13.27 14.04
C LEU A 8 3.55 -14.49 13.27
N LYS A 9 4.44 -15.39 12.82
CA LYS A 9 4.08 -16.63 12.12
C LYS A 9 3.15 -17.49 12.96
N LYS A 10 3.53 -17.77 14.21
CA LYS A 10 2.72 -18.58 15.13
C LYS A 10 1.34 -17.98 15.37
N TYR A 11 1.27 -16.66 15.54
CA TYR A 11 0.00 -15.95 15.71
C TYR A 11 -0.89 -16.06 14.47
N LEU A 12 -0.33 -15.82 13.27
CA LEU A 12 -1.09 -15.94 12.03
C LEU A 12 -1.60 -17.36 11.80
N PHE A 13 -0.77 -18.37 12.03
CA PHE A 13 -1.18 -19.77 11.87
C PHE A 13 -2.24 -20.15 12.88
N TYR A 14 -2.09 -19.75 14.15
CA TYR A 14 -3.13 -19.95 15.15
C TYR A 14 -4.46 -19.34 14.68
N LYS A 15 -4.48 -18.05 14.31
CA LYS A 15 -5.68 -17.36 13.81
C LYS A 15 -6.31 -18.07 12.61
N LEU A 16 -5.49 -18.44 11.62
CA LEU A 16 -5.97 -19.12 10.41
C LEU A 16 -6.52 -20.52 10.71
N PHE A 17 -5.95 -21.24 11.68
CA PHE A 17 -6.33 -22.63 11.94
C PHE A 17 -7.48 -22.76 12.93
N THR A 18 -7.72 -21.76 13.77
CA THR A 18 -8.76 -21.82 14.82
C THR A 18 -9.98 -20.96 14.52
N GLU A 19 -9.81 -19.81 13.89
CA GLU A 19 -10.88 -18.80 13.75
C GLU A 19 -11.41 -18.68 12.32
N LEU A 20 -10.66 -19.19 11.33
CA LEU A 20 -11.06 -19.08 9.93
C LEU A 20 -12.12 -20.12 9.58
N GLN A 21 -13.29 -19.65 9.15
CA GLN A 21 -14.37 -20.50 8.63
C GLN A 21 -13.92 -21.24 7.36
N GLU A 22 -14.61 -22.31 6.98
CA GLU A 22 -14.37 -22.98 5.69
C GLU A 22 -14.71 -22.07 4.50
N GLY A 23 -13.96 -22.21 3.39
CA GLY A 23 -14.18 -21.45 2.16
C GLY A 23 -13.08 -20.45 1.78
N PRO A 24 -13.22 -19.73 0.66
CA PRO A 24 -12.22 -18.77 0.21
C PRO A 24 -12.10 -17.60 1.18
N PHE A 25 -10.88 -17.07 1.34
CA PHE A 25 -10.63 -15.93 2.22
C PHE A 25 -9.62 -14.96 1.62
N CYS A 26 -9.58 -13.75 2.17
CA CYS A 26 -8.63 -12.70 1.82
C CYS A 26 -7.89 -12.24 3.08
N ILE A 27 -6.69 -11.69 2.91
CA ILE A 27 -5.94 -11.06 4.00
C ILE A 27 -5.85 -9.56 3.70
N VAL A 28 -6.20 -8.73 4.68
CA VAL A 28 -5.99 -7.27 4.60
C VAL A 28 -4.77 -6.92 5.43
N TYR A 29 -3.69 -6.55 4.76
CA TYR A 29 -2.46 -6.06 5.39
C TYR A 29 -2.43 -4.53 5.31
N MET A 30 -2.63 -3.91 6.47
CA MET A 30 -2.63 -2.46 6.61
C MET A 30 -1.20 -1.95 6.78
N HIS A 31 -0.71 -1.18 5.81
CA HIS A 31 0.65 -0.64 5.76
C HIS A 31 0.70 0.86 6.00
N SER A 32 -0.35 1.42 6.58
CA SER A 32 -0.43 2.83 6.88
C SER A 32 0.71 3.22 7.81
N THR A 33 1.43 4.29 7.44
CA THR A 33 2.55 4.84 8.21
C THR A 33 3.64 3.83 8.62
N VAL A 34 3.81 2.73 7.86
CA VAL A 34 4.82 1.72 8.18
C VAL A 34 6.22 2.22 7.80
N GLN A 35 7.12 2.23 8.77
CA GLN A 35 8.55 2.41 8.59
C GLN A 35 9.23 1.04 8.54
N LYS A 36 10.09 0.85 7.53
CA LYS A 36 10.67 -0.47 7.25
C LYS A 36 11.49 -0.99 8.43
N GLU A 37 12.16 -0.10 9.14
CA GLU A 37 13.09 -0.38 10.22
C GLU A 37 12.38 -0.73 11.54
N ASP A 38 11.12 -0.31 11.70
CA ASP A 38 10.41 -0.36 12.99
C ASP A 38 9.26 -1.37 13.00
N ASN A 39 8.36 -1.30 12.02
CA ASN A 39 7.07 -2.01 12.06
C ASN A 39 6.75 -2.77 10.76
N SER A 40 7.78 -3.20 10.02
CA SER A 40 7.62 -4.04 8.83
C SER A 40 8.24 -5.43 9.01
N PRO A 41 7.50 -6.53 8.77
CA PRO A 41 8.07 -7.87 8.77
C PRO A 41 9.06 -8.09 7.60
N GLY A 42 8.97 -7.28 6.54
CA GLY A 42 9.82 -7.42 5.35
C GLY A 42 9.48 -8.64 4.49
N LEU A 43 10.08 -8.70 3.29
CA LEU A 43 9.77 -9.72 2.28
C LEU A 43 10.16 -11.13 2.72
N THR A 44 11.26 -11.29 3.44
CA THR A 44 11.76 -12.60 3.87
C THR A 44 10.80 -13.27 4.85
N ILE A 45 10.29 -12.53 5.83
CA ILE A 45 9.35 -13.08 6.82
C ILE A 45 8.01 -13.40 6.14
N LEU A 46 7.51 -12.51 5.27
CA LEU A 46 6.29 -12.77 4.50
C LEU A 46 6.41 -14.00 3.61
N ARG A 47 7.52 -14.16 2.91
CA ARG A 47 7.83 -15.35 2.11
C ARG A 47 7.79 -16.60 2.98
N TRP A 48 8.50 -16.59 4.09
CA TRP A 48 8.65 -17.74 4.97
C TRP A 48 7.32 -18.18 5.59
N ILE A 49 6.50 -17.23 6.06
CA ILE A 49 5.13 -17.51 6.53
C ILE A 49 4.30 -18.17 5.42
N TYR A 50 4.36 -17.62 4.20
CA TYR A 50 3.61 -18.17 3.09
C TYR A 50 4.12 -19.56 2.69
N GLU A 51 5.43 -19.78 2.63
CA GLU A 51 6.00 -21.08 2.23
C GLU A 51 5.63 -22.20 3.22
N GLU A 52 5.59 -21.92 4.52
CA GLU A 52 5.16 -22.88 5.55
C GLU A 52 3.64 -23.07 5.63
N LEU A 53 2.83 -22.18 5.05
CA LEU A 53 1.37 -22.31 5.07
C LEU A 53 0.95 -23.60 4.33
N PRO A 54 0.09 -24.46 4.90
CA PRO A 54 -0.36 -25.66 4.22
C PRO A 54 -1.05 -25.34 2.88
N SER A 55 -0.89 -26.22 1.88
CA SER A 55 -1.46 -26.03 0.53
C SER A 55 -2.95 -25.74 0.54
N TYR A 56 -3.70 -26.44 1.40
CA TYR A 56 -5.13 -26.22 1.62
C TYR A 56 -5.49 -24.74 1.89
N TYR A 57 -4.71 -24.04 2.73
CA TYR A 57 -4.93 -22.62 3.00
C TYR A 57 -4.40 -21.72 1.87
N LYS A 58 -3.30 -22.09 1.23
CA LYS A 58 -2.76 -21.37 0.06
C LYS A 58 -3.78 -21.33 -1.09
N ASP A 59 -4.49 -22.43 -1.32
CA ASP A 59 -5.48 -22.56 -2.41
C ASP A 59 -6.75 -21.76 -2.11
N ARG A 60 -7.14 -21.68 -0.83
CA ARG A 60 -8.28 -20.89 -0.36
C ARG A 60 -7.99 -19.40 -0.27
N LEU A 61 -6.74 -18.99 -0.09
CA LEU A 61 -6.33 -17.58 -0.09
C LEU A 61 -6.53 -16.99 -1.49
N ARG A 62 -7.44 -16.03 -1.65
CA ARG A 62 -7.73 -15.40 -2.95
C ARG A 62 -6.87 -14.19 -3.20
N VAL A 63 -6.87 -13.25 -2.26
CA VAL A 63 -6.21 -11.95 -2.41
C VAL A 63 -5.56 -11.54 -1.08
N VAL A 64 -4.41 -10.90 -1.18
CA VAL A 64 -3.76 -10.17 -0.10
C VAL A 64 -3.83 -8.69 -0.44
N TYR A 65 -4.76 -7.97 0.20
CA TYR A 65 -4.89 -6.52 0.07
C TYR A 65 -3.77 -5.85 0.84
N PHE A 66 -2.98 -5.05 0.14
CA PHE A 66 -1.93 -4.25 0.75
C PHE A 66 -2.41 -2.80 0.78
N VAL A 67 -2.88 -2.34 1.94
CA VAL A 67 -3.56 -1.06 2.13
C VAL A 67 -2.55 0.04 2.49
N HIS A 68 -2.65 1.17 1.80
CA HIS A 68 -1.76 2.33 1.90
C HIS A 68 -0.26 2.02 1.72
N PRO A 69 0.14 1.21 0.72
CA PRO A 69 1.56 1.00 0.46
C PRO A 69 2.12 2.29 -0.17
N GLY A 70 3.08 2.91 0.51
CA GLY A 70 3.79 4.06 -0.04
C GLY A 70 4.63 3.70 -1.28
N LEU A 71 5.02 4.70 -2.06
CA LEU A 71 5.76 4.51 -3.31
C LEU A 71 7.01 3.63 -3.14
N ARG A 72 7.80 3.85 -2.09
CA ARG A 72 9.00 3.06 -1.80
C ARG A 72 8.68 1.56 -1.63
N SER A 73 7.62 1.24 -0.88
CA SER A 73 7.17 -0.14 -0.67
C SER A 73 6.66 -0.77 -1.98
N ARG A 74 5.97 -0.01 -2.83
CA ARG A 74 5.53 -0.49 -4.16
C ARG A 74 6.71 -0.79 -5.07
N VAL A 75 7.69 0.11 -5.14
CA VAL A 75 8.90 -0.10 -5.94
C VAL A 75 9.69 -1.30 -5.42
N LEU A 76 9.87 -1.41 -4.10
CA LEU A 76 10.52 -2.56 -3.47
C LEU A 76 9.80 -3.88 -3.80
N MET A 77 8.47 -3.91 -3.70
CA MET A 77 7.69 -5.10 -4.01
C MET A 77 7.71 -5.43 -5.52
N ALA A 78 7.69 -4.44 -6.40
CA ALA A 78 7.76 -4.64 -7.86
C ALA A 78 9.14 -5.16 -8.32
N THR A 79 10.20 -4.78 -7.62
CA THR A 79 11.60 -5.12 -7.94
C THR A 79 12.05 -6.42 -7.26
N LEU A 80 11.88 -6.52 -5.94
CA LEU A 80 12.33 -7.67 -5.15
C LEU A 80 11.20 -8.68 -4.90
N GLY A 81 9.95 -8.24 -4.81
CA GLY A 81 8.83 -9.14 -4.52
C GLY A 81 8.71 -10.28 -5.54
N ARG A 82 8.97 -10.03 -6.82
CA ARG A 82 8.98 -11.09 -7.86
C ARG A 82 10.03 -12.17 -7.67
N LEU A 83 11.18 -11.83 -7.07
CA LEU A 83 12.30 -12.75 -6.87
C LEU A 83 12.20 -13.48 -5.53
N PHE A 84 11.74 -12.76 -4.50
CA PHE A 84 11.77 -13.25 -3.13
C PHE A 84 10.45 -13.87 -2.68
N LEU A 85 9.31 -13.40 -3.17
CA LEU A 85 8.04 -14.05 -2.86
C LEU A 85 7.82 -15.22 -3.82
N SER A 86 7.34 -16.34 -3.26
CA SER A 86 6.83 -17.45 -4.07
C SER A 86 5.84 -16.91 -5.10
N GLY A 87 5.94 -17.32 -6.36
CA GLY A 87 5.06 -16.85 -7.43
C GLY A 87 3.58 -16.91 -7.02
N GLY A 88 3.18 -17.92 -6.26
CA GLY A 88 1.80 -18.07 -5.76
C GLY A 88 1.29 -16.89 -4.92
N ILE A 89 2.09 -16.32 -4.00
CA ILE A 89 1.63 -15.18 -3.18
C ILE A 89 1.80 -13.86 -3.89
N TYR A 90 2.88 -13.68 -4.67
CA TYR A 90 3.11 -12.41 -5.37
C TYR A 90 1.93 -12.04 -6.29
N TRP A 91 1.40 -13.03 -7.02
CA TRP A 91 0.25 -12.82 -7.89
C TRP A 91 -1.08 -12.59 -7.15
N LYS A 92 -1.13 -12.85 -5.84
CA LYS A 92 -2.31 -12.61 -5.00
C LYS A 92 -2.30 -11.22 -4.36
N ILE A 93 -1.20 -10.45 -4.47
CA ILE A 93 -1.09 -9.12 -3.86
C ILE A 93 -1.86 -8.09 -4.70
N LYS A 94 -2.81 -7.38 -4.07
CA LYS A 94 -3.50 -6.23 -4.65
C LYS A 94 -3.19 -4.99 -3.83
N TYR A 95 -2.59 -3.98 -4.45
CA TYR A 95 -2.32 -2.70 -3.78
C TYR A 95 -3.58 -1.84 -3.73
N VAL A 96 -3.84 -1.26 -2.57
CA VAL A 96 -5.00 -0.40 -2.30
C VAL A 96 -4.48 0.93 -1.78
N SER A 97 -4.47 1.96 -2.63
CA SER A 97 -4.02 3.31 -2.23
C SER A 97 -4.98 4.01 -1.27
N ARG A 98 -6.26 3.64 -1.29
CA ARG A 98 -7.35 4.31 -0.56
C ARG A 98 -8.37 3.30 -0.06
N LEU A 99 -8.95 3.52 1.12
CA LEU A 99 -9.94 2.60 1.69
C LEU A 99 -11.20 2.46 0.82
N GLN A 100 -11.56 3.49 0.06
CA GLN A 100 -12.69 3.44 -0.88
C GLN A 100 -12.61 2.26 -1.86
N TYR A 101 -11.42 1.91 -2.35
CA TYR A 101 -11.23 0.79 -3.28
C TYR A 101 -11.27 -0.58 -2.58
N LEU A 102 -11.04 -0.60 -1.26
CA LEU A 102 -11.22 -1.83 -0.49
C LEU A 102 -12.70 -2.19 -0.40
N TRP A 103 -13.58 -1.18 -0.29
CA TRP A 103 -15.02 -1.35 -0.17
C TRP A 103 -15.73 -1.78 -1.46
N GLU A 104 -15.05 -1.69 -2.61
CA GLU A 104 -15.54 -2.24 -3.87
C GLU A 104 -15.52 -3.79 -3.85
N ASP A 105 -14.56 -4.37 -3.12
CA ASP A 105 -14.38 -5.82 -3.05
C ASP A 105 -14.90 -6.43 -1.73
N ILE A 106 -14.89 -5.66 -0.64
CA ILE A 106 -15.23 -6.12 0.71
C ILE A 106 -16.41 -5.31 1.26
N LYS A 107 -17.42 -5.99 1.83
CA LYS A 107 -18.54 -5.31 2.48
C LYS A 107 -18.05 -4.53 3.70
N LYS A 108 -18.52 -3.28 3.83
CA LYS A 108 -18.26 -2.47 5.03
C LYS A 108 -18.75 -3.20 6.28
N GLY A 109 -17.92 -3.24 7.33
CA GLY A 109 -18.21 -3.94 8.58
C GLY A 109 -17.64 -5.36 8.69
N GLU A 110 -17.20 -5.98 7.59
CA GLU A 110 -16.51 -7.29 7.62
C GLU A 110 -15.06 -7.17 8.13
N VAL A 111 -14.46 -5.99 8.00
CA VAL A 111 -13.10 -5.70 8.43
C VAL A 111 -13.12 -4.45 9.30
N GLU A 112 -12.65 -4.58 10.53
CA GLU A 112 -12.43 -3.46 11.44
C GLU A 112 -11.17 -2.70 11.02
N ILE A 113 -11.32 -1.43 10.64
CA ILE A 113 -10.20 -0.56 10.26
C ILE A 113 -9.76 0.25 11.48
N PRO A 114 -8.49 0.14 11.94
CA PRO A 114 -7.97 0.95 13.04
C PRO A 114 -8.08 2.45 12.75
N GLU A 115 -8.34 3.26 13.78
CA GLU A 115 -8.49 4.72 13.65
C GLU A 115 -7.31 5.37 12.93
N LEU A 116 -6.07 4.98 13.26
CA LEU A 116 -4.85 5.47 12.59
C LEU A 116 -4.86 5.26 11.07
N VAL A 117 -5.46 4.16 10.59
CA VAL A 117 -5.57 3.87 9.15
C VAL A 117 -6.62 4.77 8.50
N GLN A 118 -7.70 5.08 9.21
CA GLN A 118 -8.76 5.98 8.74
C GLN A 118 -8.24 7.42 8.68
N GLU A 119 -7.61 7.91 9.75
CA GLU A 119 -6.97 9.24 9.78
C GLU A 119 -5.96 9.41 8.64
N HIS A 120 -5.19 8.36 8.35
CA HIS A 120 -4.27 8.38 7.21
C HIS A 120 -4.99 8.46 5.86
N ASP A 121 -6.08 7.71 5.67
CA ASP A 121 -6.89 7.78 4.43
C ASP A 121 -7.51 9.17 4.23
N ASP A 122 -7.98 9.80 5.31
CA ASP A 122 -8.54 11.16 5.29
C ASP A 122 -7.49 12.18 4.84
N VAL A 123 -6.25 12.06 5.32
CA VAL A 123 -5.13 12.92 4.86
C VAL A 123 -4.87 12.70 3.37
N LEU A 124 -4.88 11.45 2.90
CA LEU A 124 -4.70 11.13 1.48
C LEU A 124 -5.86 11.63 0.61
N GLU A 125 -7.05 11.82 1.16
CA GLU A 125 -8.17 12.46 0.46
C GLU A 125 -7.89 13.92 0.13
N HIS A 126 -7.33 14.64 1.08
CA HIS A 126 -7.01 16.06 0.93
C HIS A 126 -5.65 16.27 0.25
N ARG A 127 -4.78 15.26 0.24
CA ARG A 127 -3.41 15.32 -0.29
C ARG A 127 -3.09 14.06 -1.12
N PRO A 128 -3.74 13.86 -2.27
CA PRO A 128 -3.66 12.61 -3.03
C PRO A 128 -2.30 12.29 -3.66
N LEU A 129 -1.30 13.17 -3.51
CA LEU A 129 0.05 12.96 -4.05
C LEU A 129 1.07 12.53 -2.98
N THR A 130 0.70 12.58 -1.68
CA THR A 130 1.64 12.25 -0.60
C THR A 130 1.97 10.76 -0.54
N ASP A 131 1.08 9.88 -0.99
CA ASP A 131 1.37 8.45 -1.15
C ASP A 131 2.41 8.16 -2.26
N TYR A 132 2.59 9.10 -3.18
CA TYR A 132 3.65 9.12 -4.19
C TYR A 132 4.94 9.83 -3.73
N GLY A 133 5.01 10.26 -2.47
CA GLY A 133 6.17 10.97 -1.91
C GLY A 133 6.30 12.42 -2.37
N ILE A 134 5.22 13.00 -2.90
CA ILE A 134 5.14 14.41 -3.25
C ILE A 134 4.41 15.11 -2.11
N GLU A 135 5.19 15.75 -1.23
CA GLU A 135 4.64 16.55 -0.14
C GLU A 135 4.26 17.95 -0.68
N PRO A 136 3.08 18.47 -0.35
CA PRO A 136 2.75 19.86 -0.65
C PRO A 136 3.72 20.79 0.12
N ASP A 137 4.24 21.81 -0.56
CA ASP A 137 5.14 22.80 0.04
C ASP A 137 4.48 23.43 1.28
N PRO A 138 5.09 23.33 2.49
CA PRO A 138 4.52 23.86 3.73
C PRO A 138 4.16 25.35 3.64
N LEU A 139 4.80 26.10 2.75
CA LEU A 139 4.63 27.55 2.60
C LEU A 139 3.48 27.94 1.65
N HIS A 140 2.91 27.01 0.89
CA HIS A 140 1.89 27.31 -0.13
C HIS A 140 0.43 27.10 0.33
N LEU A 141 0.20 26.75 1.61
CA LEU A 141 -1.14 26.48 2.15
C LEU A 141 -1.99 27.73 2.44
N THR A 142 -1.45 28.94 2.28
CA THR A 142 -2.18 30.17 2.65
C THR A 142 -2.92 30.86 1.51
N GLU A 143 -2.68 30.54 0.23
CA GLU A 143 -3.36 31.26 -0.86
C GLU A 143 -3.55 30.39 -2.09
N ILE A 144 -4.66 29.64 -2.18
CA ILE A 144 -5.37 29.49 -3.46
C ILE A 144 -6.88 29.36 -3.17
N PRO A 145 -7.68 30.42 -3.38
CA PRO A 145 -9.12 30.26 -3.57
C PRO A 145 -9.33 29.46 -4.86
N SER A 146 -10.24 28.49 -4.82
CA SER A 146 -10.70 27.70 -5.95
C SER A 146 -11.01 28.58 -7.17
N MET A 147 -10.06 28.71 -8.11
CA MET A 147 -10.30 29.29 -9.42
C MET A 147 -10.46 28.16 -10.43
N GLY A 148 -11.64 28.14 -11.04
CA GLY A 148 -12.06 27.16 -12.02
C GLY A 148 -11.09 27.05 -13.20
N TYR A 149 -10.96 25.82 -13.66
CA TYR A 149 -10.30 25.43 -14.90
C TYR A 149 -10.48 26.45 -16.02
N SER A 150 -9.38 26.90 -16.61
CA SER A 150 -9.36 27.46 -17.96
C SER A 150 -8.20 26.83 -18.73
N PHE A 151 -8.58 25.89 -19.59
CA PHE A 151 -7.73 25.22 -20.56
C PHE A 151 -7.38 26.24 -21.66
N GLY A 152 -6.10 26.57 -21.86
CA GLY A 152 -5.70 27.55 -22.87
C GLY A 152 -4.18 27.58 -23.14
N ARG A 153 -3.77 26.87 -24.20
CA ARG A 153 -2.49 26.99 -24.94
C ARG A 153 -2.00 28.43 -25.04
N TYR A 154 -0.68 28.67 -24.97
CA TYR A 154 0.10 29.40 -25.99
C TYR A 154 1.60 28.98 -25.93
N GLU A 155 2.13 28.53 -27.08
CA GLU A 155 3.54 28.26 -27.36
C GLU A 155 4.37 29.54 -27.52
N GLY A 156 5.70 29.41 -27.39
CA GLY A 156 6.71 30.36 -27.85
C GLY A 156 7.67 30.73 -26.71
N ARG A 157 9.00 30.70 -26.85
CA ARG A 157 9.81 30.95 -28.03
C ARG A 157 11.26 30.61 -27.70
N TRP A 158 11.88 29.78 -28.53
CA TRP A 158 13.32 29.56 -28.57
C TRP A 158 14.05 30.88 -28.89
N VAL A 159 15.11 31.20 -28.15
CA VAL A 159 16.04 32.28 -28.52
C VAL A 159 17.45 31.71 -28.58
N SER A 160 17.89 31.48 -29.82
CA SER A 160 19.29 31.30 -30.19
C SER A 160 20.06 32.60 -29.90
N ARG A 161 21.22 32.48 -29.26
CA ARG A 161 22.20 33.56 -29.16
C ARG A 161 23.16 33.45 -30.34
N GLU A 162 23.10 34.40 -31.26
CA GLU A 162 24.15 34.65 -32.24
C GLU A 162 25.05 35.81 -31.79
N TYR A 163 26.33 35.65 -32.15
CA TYR A 163 27.45 36.56 -31.98
C TYR A 163 27.31 37.85 -32.80
N SER A 164 27.92 38.94 -32.31
CA SER A 164 28.65 40.02 -33.03
C SER A 164 28.98 41.09 -31.97
N SER A 165 30.16 41.70 -31.86
CA SER A 165 31.32 41.84 -32.75
C SER A 165 32.61 41.91 -31.94
#